data_AF-A0A6G2DG54-F1
#
_entry.id   AF-A0A6G2DG54-F1
#
_cell.length_a   1.000
_cell.length_b   1.000
_cell.length_c   1.000
_cell.angle_alpha   90.00
_cell.angle_beta   90.00
_cell.angle_gamma   90.00
#
_symmetry.space_group_name_H-M   'P 1'
#
loop_
_entity.id
_entity.type
_entity.pdbx_description
1 polymer ?
#
loop_
_entity_poly.entity_id
_entity_poly.type
_entity_poly.pdbx_seq_one_letter_code
_entity_poly.pdbx_strand_id
1 'polypeptide(L)'
;RLEAGVVRFYVGEKDFGLSLPTSFSYDQLREIAKLVHDAGKELIVAVNALMHQDMMDRIKPFLDFLEEIKTDYITIGDAGVFYV
;
A
#
# COMPACT_ATOMS: atom_id res chain seq x y z
N ARG A 1 19.64 -12.74 -11.14
CA ARG A 1 18.56 -13.70 -11.45
C ARG A 1 17.42 -13.34 -10.51
N LEU A 2 16.51 -12.47 -10.96
CA LEU A 2 15.35 -12.04 -10.17
C LEU A 2 14.50 -13.27 -9.87
N GLU A 3 14.17 -13.46 -8.60
CA GLU A 3 13.30 -14.51 -8.10
C GLU A 3 11.88 -14.27 -8.63
N ALA A 4 11.66 -14.59 -9.90
CA ALA A 4 10.41 -14.42 -10.62
C ALA A 4 9.39 -15.53 -10.28
N GLY A 5 9.29 -15.85 -8.99
CA GLY A 5 8.33 -16.82 -8.45
C GLY A 5 7.16 -16.16 -7.71
N VAL A 6 7.29 -14.89 -7.32
CA VAL A 6 6.23 -14.18 -6.60
C VAL A 6 5.55 -13.18 -7.54
N VAL A 7 4.29 -13.46 -7.85
CA VAL A 7 3.41 -12.48 -8.51
C VAL A 7 2.95 -11.51 -7.44
N ARG A 8 3.55 -10.31 -7.41
CA ARG A 8 3.21 -9.26 -6.44
C ARG A 8 2.24 -8.28 -7.07
N PHE A 9 1.15 -7.97 -6.37
CA PHE A 9 0.18 -6.97 -6.82
C PHE A 9 0.55 -5.60 -6.26
N TYR A 10 0.87 -4.67 -7.16
CA TYR A 10 1.24 -3.30 -6.81
C TYR A 10 0.05 -2.36 -6.99
N VAL A 11 -0.47 -1.82 -5.89
CA VAL A 11 -1.65 -0.96 -5.86
C VAL A 11 -1.41 0.23 -4.95
N GLY A 12 -2.30 1.22 -4.92
CA GLY A 12 -2.21 2.30 -3.95
C GLY A 12 -3.43 3.20 -3.93
N GLU A 13 -3.51 4.01 -2.88
CA GLU A 13 -4.55 5.02 -2.68
C GLU A 13 -4.07 6.36 -3.27
N LYS A 14 -4.99 7.21 -3.73
CA LYS A 14 -4.64 8.43 -4.47
C LYS A 14 -3.80 9.44 -3.67
N ASP A 15 -3.99 9.50 -2.35
CA ASP A 15 -3.34 10.47 -1.48
C ASP A 15 -1.93 9.98 -1.09
N PHE A 16 -1.71 8.67 -1.01
CA PHE A 16 -0.48 8.09 -0.45
C PHE A 16 0.43 7.42 -1.48
N GLY A 17 -0.08 7.10 -2.67
CA GLY A 17 0.68 6.41 -3.73
C GLY A 17 0.95 7.30 -4.95
N LEU A 18 2.21 7.28 -5.40
CA LEU A 18 2.68 7.88 -6.64
C LEU A 18 3.00 6.81 -7.70
N SER A 19 2.97 7.21 -8.97
CA SER A 19 3.24 6.34 -10.14
C SER A 19 2.27 5.16 -10.27
N LEU A 20 1.04 5.34 -9.80
CA LEU A 20 -0.04 4.37 -9.96
C LEU A 20 -0.70 4.56 -11.34
N PRO A 21 -0.88 3.49 -12.14
CA PRO A 21 -1.71 3.58 -13.35
C PRO A 21 -3.20 3.82 -12.99
N THR A 22 -3.63 3.32 -11.83
CA THR A 22 -4.96 3.50 -11.26
C THR A 22 -4.83 3.55 -9.73
N SER A 23 -5.52 4.48 -9.08
CA SER A 23 -5.68 4.49 -7.63
C SER A 23 -6.96 3.75 -7.21
N PHE A 24 -6.94 3.20 -6.00
CA PHE A 24 -8.04 2.41 -5.45
C PHE A 24 -8.55 3.02 -4.16
N SER A 25 -9.87 2.95 -3.94
CA SER A 25 -10.48 3.27 -2.65
C SER A 25 -10.17 2.19 -1.60
N TYR A 26 -10.47 2.47 -0.33
CA TYR A 26 -10.28 1.51 0.76
C TYR A 26 -11.07 0.23 0.55
N ASP A 27 -12.32 0.33 0.08
CA ASP A 27 -13.16 -0.84 -0.20
C ASP A 27 -12.59 -1.68 -1.35
N GLN A 28 -12.07 -1.03 -2.39
CA GLN A 28 -11.40 -1.72 -3.50
C GLN A 28 -10.11 -2.39 -3.03
N LEU A 29 -9.33 -1.72 -2.17
CA LEU A 29 -8.12 -2.31 -1.58
C LEU A 29 -8.43 -3.53 -0.71
N ARG A 30 -9.54 -3.52 0.05
CA ARG A 30 -10.03 -4.72 0.78
C ARG A 30 -10.35 -5.86 -0.16
N GLU A 31 -11.08 -5.59 -1.24
CA GLU A 31 -11.44 -6.61 -2.22
C GLU A 31 -10.19 -7.18 -2.92
N ILE A 32 -9.26 -6.31 -3.32
CA ILE A 32 -7.99 -6.71 -3.93
C ILE A 32 -7.17 -7.56 -2.95
N ALA A 33 -7.01 -7.12 -1.71
CA ALA A 33 -6.27 -7.88 -0.69
C ALA A 33 -6.85 -9.28 -0.52
N LYS A 34 -8.17 -9.40 -0.44
CA LYS A 34 -8.85 -10.70 -0.40
C LYS A 34 -8.51 -11.55 -1.61
N LEU A 35 -8.63 -11.02 -2.83
CA LEU A 35 -8.37 -11.76 -4.07
C LEU A 35 -6.90 -12.20 -4.20
N VAL A 36 -5.98 -11.34 -3.77
CA VAL A 36 -4.53 -11.59 -3.80
C VAL A 36 -4.15 -12.70 -2.81
N HIS A 37 -4.65 -12.63 -1.58
CA HIS A 37 -4.40 -13.64 -0.56
C HIS A 37 -5.11 -14.97 -0.87
N ASP A 38 -6.35 -14.94 -1.38
CA ASP A 38 -7.07 -16.15 -1.82
C ASP A 38 -6.32 -16.85 -2.97
N ALA A 39 -5.52 -16.11 -3.75
CA ALA A 39 -4.64 -16.65 -4.80
C ALA A 39 -3.24 -17.07 -4.30
N GLY A 40 -2.94 -16.96 -2.99
CA GLY A 40 -1.63 -17.28 -2.41
C GLY A 40 -0.50 -16.35 -2.86
N LYS A 41 -0.83 -15.09 -3.15
CA LYS A 41 0.10 -14.07 -3.64
C LYS A 41 0.29 -12.95 -2.61
N GLU A 42 1.34 -12.16 -2.82
CA GLU A 42 1.70 -11.05 -1.93
C GLU A 42 1.16 -9.71 -2.47
N LEU A 43 0.66 -8.87 -1.57
CA LEU A 43 0.16 -7.52 -1.83
C LEU A 43 1.22 -6.47 -1.46
N ILE A 44 1.54 -5.60 -2.42
CA ILE A 44 2.34 -4.40 -2.19
C ILE A 44 1.46 -3.16 -2.34
N VAL A 45 1.44 -2.31 -1.33
CA VAL A 45 0.74 -1.02 -1.39
C VAL A 45 1.72 0.14 -1.47
N ALA A 46 1.49 1.06 -2.40
CA ALA A 46 2.28 2.25 -2.58
C ALA A 46 1.98 3.29 -1.49
N VAL A 47 3.01 3.64 -0.73
CA VAL A 47 2.99 4.69 0.32
C VAL A 47 4.17 5.65 0.09
N ASN A 48 4.42 5.94 -1.18
CA ASN A 48 5.60 6.64 -1.68
C ASN A 48 5.36 8.12 -2.01
N ALA A 49 4.21 8.67 -1.66
CA ALA A 49 3.99 10.11 -1.70
C ALA A 49 4.96 10.86 -0.76
N LEU A 50 5.33 12.08 -1.14
CA LEU A 50 6.02 13.01 -0.24
C LEU A 50 5.01 13.48 0.82
N MET A 51 5.35 13.31 2.10
CA MET A 51 4.38 13.51 3.17
C MET A 51 4.39 14.97 3.63
N HIS A 52 3.27 15.65 3.44
CA HIS A 52 3.02 16.98 4.01
C HIS A 52 2.41 16.87 5.42
N GLN A 53 2.44 17.94 6.23
CA GLN A 53 1.98 17.90 7.63
C GLN A 53 0.56 17.33 7.78
N ASP A 54 -0.39 17.77 6.96
CA ASP A 54 -1.78 17.29 6.98
C ASP A 54 -1.94 15.81 6.56
N MET A 55 -0.92 15.24 5.92
CA MET A 55 -0.88 13.82 5.55
C MET A 55 -0.30 12.97 6.67
N MET A 56 0.61 13.51 7.48
CA MET A 56 1.18 12.83 8.64
C MET A 56 0.12 12.52 9.70
N ASP A 57 -0.90 13.37 9.86
CA ASP A 57 -2.02 13.08 10.75
C ASP A 57 -2.93 11.96 10.22
N ARG A 58 -2.97 11.78 8.89
CA ARG A 58 -3.83 10.81 8.20
C ARG A 58 -3.12 9.50 7.85
N ILE A 59 -1.79 9.47 7.91
CA ILE A 59 -1.00 8.30 7.54
C ILE A 59 -1.19 7.17 8.54
N LYS A 60 -1.33 7.46 9.83
CA LYS A 60 -1.50 6.42 10.84
C LYS A 60 -2.79 5.61 10.65
N PRO A 61 -3.99 6.23 10.51
CA PRO A 61 -5.20 5.50 10.14
C PRO A 61 -5.07 4.70 8.85
N PHE A 62 -4.30 5.19 7.86
CA PHE A 62 -4.07 4.45 6.63
C PHE A 62 -3.18 3.23 6.84
N LEU A 63 -2.09 3.34 7.63
CA LEU A 63 -1.23 2.22 7.99
C LEU A 63 -1.98 1.17 8.81
N ASP A 64 -2.80 1.60 9.78
CA ASP A 64 -3.66 0.70 10.56
C ASP A 64 -4.63 -0.07 9.64
N PHE A 65 -5.16 0.61 8.61
CA PHE A 65 -5.96 -0.03 7.56
C PHE A 65 -5.15 -1.02 6.70
N LEU A 66 -3.90 -0.70 6.34
CA LEU A 66 -3.04 -1.61 5.58
C LEU A 66 -2.71 -2.88 6.38
N GLU A 67 -2.56 -2.76 7.70
CA GLU A 67 -2.42 -3.89 8.62
C GLU A 67 -3.73 -4.71 8.70
N GLU A 68 -4.89 -4.07 8.80
CA GLU A 68 -6.21 -4.73 8.80
C GLU A 68 -6.39 -5.65 7.59
N ILE A 69 -6.02 -5.17 6.40
CA ILE A 69 -6.14 -5.94 5.15
C ILE A 69 -4.99 -6.91 4.91
N LYS A 70 -4.02 -7.01 5.85
CA LYS A 70 -2.84 -7.87 5.78
C LYS A 70 -1.92 -7.57 4.59
N THR A 71 -1.65 -6.30 4.34
CA THR A 71 -0.67 -5.91 3.32
C THR A 71 0.70 -6.50 3.66
N ASP A 72 1.33 -7.20 2.72
CA ASP A 72 2.64 -7.83 2.95
C ASP A 72 3.78 -6.82 2.91
N TYR A 73 3.71 -5.85 1.99
CA TYR A 73 4.75 -4.85 1.80
C TYR A 73 4.18 -3.47 1.48
N ILE A 74 4.90 -2.44 1.91
CA ILE A 74 4.65 -1.05 1.50
C ILE A 74 5.89 -0.47 0.83
N THR A 75 5.70 0.42 -0.16
CA THR A 75 6.80 1.25 -0.67
C THR A 75 6.79 2.59 0.05
N ILE A 76 7.95 3.07 0.48
CA ILE A 76 8.09 4.33 1.21
C ILE A 76 8.94 5.29 0.38
N GLY A 77 8.44 6.51 0.20
CA GLY A 77 9.09 7.58 -0.54
C GLY A 77 9.62 8.71 0.35
N ASP A 78 9.14 8.78 1.59
CA ASP A 78 9.48 9.80 2.57
C ASP A 78 9.91 9.15 3.90
N ALA A 79 11.06 9.54 4.43
CA ALA A 79 11.60 8.97 5.66
C ALA A 79 10.78 9.32 6.92
N GLY A 80 9.92 10.34 6.86
CA GLY A 80 9.01 10.72 7.94
C GLY A 80 8.00 9.62 8.29
N VAL A 81 7.68 8.73 7.35
CA VAL A 81 6.76 7.60 7.56
C VAL A 81 7.30 6.59 8.58
N PHE A 82 8.63 6.47 8.75
CA PHE A 82 9.23 5.55 9.72
C PHE A 82 8.99 5.95 11.19
N TYR A 83 8.54 7.17 11.46
CA TYR A 83 8.40 7.71 12.82
C TYR A 83 6.96 7.63 13.37
N VAL A 84 6.06 6.92 12.69
CA VAL A 84 4.61 6.84 13.01
C VAL A 84 4.18 5.44 13.46
#